data_AF-A0A803MTF2-F1
#
_entry.id   AF-A0A803MTF2-F1
#
_cell.length_a   1.000
_cell.length_b   1.000
_cell.length_c   1.000
_cell.angle_alpha   90.00
_cell.angle_beta   90.00
_cell.angle_gamma   90.00
#
_symmetry.space_group_name_H-M   'P 1'
#
loop_
_entity.id
_entity.type
_entity.pdbx_description
1 polymer ?
#
loop_
_entity_poly.entity_id
_entity_poly.type
_entity_poly.pdbx_seq_one_letter_code
_entity_poly.pdbx_strand_id
1 'polypeptide(L)'
;MAKRGHCVVGCGRSQDRIDSLQAELHNSPSSSNSEDSSHLLLNVDVRLNNSVQDLAKLLVEKKRIPDIIVNNAGTINKNNILWEVPAEEFDTVIDTNVKGVANMLRHFIPLMIERKHGIIVNLSSGWGRSAAAQVAPYCASKWAVEGLTRAVAKELSSGMAIVALSPGVIHTEMLESCFGSTAHVYPKPDQWAPRAATMILNLTSADNGASLTV
;
A
#
# COMPACT_ATOMS: atom_id res chain seq x y z
N MET A 1 -7.27 -3.51 -10.44
CA MET A 1 -8.40 -4.06 -9.68
C MET A 1 -9.74 -3.67 -10.31
N ALA A 2 -10.10 -2.38 -10.39
CA ALA A 2 -11.38 -1.92 -10.96
C ALA A 2 -11.72 -2.49 -12.34
N LYS A 3 -10.80 -2.40 -13.32
CA LYS A 3 -10.97 -2.98 -14.68
C LYS A 3 -11.20 -4.50 -14.72
N ARG A 4 -11.01 -5.20 -13.59
CA ARG A 4 -11.28 -6.64 -13.44
C ARG A 4 -12.57 -6.93 -12.66
N GLY A 5 -13.42 -5.92 -12.46
CA GLY A 5 -14.72 -6.06 -11.80
C GLY A 5 -14.67 -6.00 -10.26
N HIS A 6 -13.52 -5.69 -9.66
CA HIS A 6 -13.42 -5.56 -8.21
C HIS A 6 -13.79 -4.16 -7.75
N CYS A 7 -14.61 -4.07 -6.70
CA CYS A 7 -14.85 -2.83 -5.98
C CYS A 7 -13.54 -2.32 -5.36
N VAL A 8 -13.29 -1.02 -5.45
CA VAL A 8 -12.06 -0.40 -4.94
C VAL A 8 -12.45 0.66 -3.93
N VAL A 9 -11.93 0.50 -2.72
CA VAL A 9 -11.82 1.60 -1.76
C VAL A 9 -10.37 2.06 -1.79
N GLY A 10 -10.15 3.33 -2.11
CA GLY A 10 -8.82 3.93 -2.17
C GLY A 10 -8.74 5.14 -1.26
N CYS A 11 -7.52 5.46 -0.83
CA CYS A 11 -7.29 6.70 -0.11
C CYS A 11 -5.93 7.32 -0.43
N GLY A 12 -5.84 8.63 -0.22
CA GLY A 12 -4.63 9.41 -0.40
C GLY A 12 -4.79 10.80 0.23
N ARG A 13 -3.76 11.64 0.12
CA ARG A 13 -3.75 12.97 0.78
C ARG A 13 -4.09 14.15 -0.14
N SER A 14 -4.02 13.96 -1.46
CA SER A 14 -4.25 15.01 -2.44
C SER A 14 -5.69 14.94 -2.93
N GLN A 15 -6.51 15.92 -2.51
CA GLN A 15 -7.93 15.96 -2.86
C GLN A 15 -8.13 16.00 -4.37
N ASP A 16 -7.41 16.88 -5.08
CA ASP A 16 -7.55 17.01 -6.54
C ASP A 16 -7.21 15.70 -7.29
N ARG A 17 -6.18 14.96 -6.84
CA ARG A 17 -5.83 13.66 -7.42
C ARG A 17 -6.90 12.60 -7.09
N ILE A 18 -7.50 12.64 -5.91
CA ILE A 18 -8.60 11.76 -5.52
C ILE A 18 -9.82 12.02 -6.39
N ASP A 19 -10.23 13.28 -6.53
CA ASP A 19 -11.41 13.67 -7.30
C ASP A 19 -11.25 13.31 -8.78
N SER A 20 -10.06 13.57 -9.33
CA SER A 20 -9.72 13.19 -10.71
C SER A 20 -9.81 11.68 -10.93
N LEU A 21 -9.26 10.88 -10.02
CA LEU A 21 -9.30 9.42 -10.13
C LEU A 21 -10.71 8.85 -9.90
N GLN A 22 -11.51 9.47 -9.02
CA GLN A 22 -12.89 9.08 -8.79
C GLN A 22 -13.72 9.29 -10.06
N ALA A 23 -13.52 10.42 -10.76
CA ALA A 23 -14.15 10.69 -12.04
C ALA A 23 -13.72 9.68 -13.13
N GLU A 24 -12.44 9.31 -13.19
CA GLU A 24 -11.96 8.27 -14.12
C GLU A 24 -12.64 6.92 -13.85
N LEU A 25 -12.76 6.52 -12.58
CA LEU A 25 -13.39 5.26 -12.18
C LEU A 25 -14.89 5.23 -12.48
N HIS A 26 -15.60 6.36 -12.31
CA HIS A 26 -17.03 6.47 -12.67
C HIS A 26 -17.27 6.35 -14.17
N ASN A 27 -16.35 6.83 -15.00
CA ASN A 27 -16.50 6.80 -16.46
C ASN A 27 -16.05 5.46 -17.09
N SER A 28 -15.67 4.46 -16.30
CA SER A 28 -15.18 3.18 -16.80
C SER A 28 -16.33 2.22 -17.13
N PRO A 29 -16.35 1.56 -18.31
CA PRO A 29 -17.47 0.72 -18.78
C PRO A 29 -17.71 -0.55 -17.95
N SER A 30 -16.86 -0.84 -16.95
CA SER A 30 -17.02 -1.96 -16.02
C SER A 30 -17.87 -1.63 -14.77
N SER A 31 -18.39 -0.41 -14.62
CA SER A 31 -19.32 -0.08 -13.54
C SER A 31 -20.68 -0.74 -13.81
N SER A 32 -20.95 -1.87 -13.16
CA SER A 32 -22.33 -2.36 -13.06
C SER A 32 -23.21 -1.27 -12.46
N ASN A 33 -24.38 -1.00 -13.06
CA ASN A 33 -25.33 0.03 -12.61
C ASN A 33 -25.99 -0.24 -11.23
N SER A 34 -25.38 -1.07 -10.37
CA SER A 34 -25.81 -1.21 -8.98
C SER A 34 -25.10 -0.16 -8.13
N GLU A 35 -25.88 0.68 -7.44
CA GLU A 35 -25.39 1.70 -6.48
C GLU A 35 -24.42 1.12 -5.43
N ASP A 36 -24.55 -0.18 -5.15
CA ASP A 36 -23.74 -0.96 -4.20
C ASP A 36 -22.32 -1.33 -4.71
N SER A 37 -22.05 -1.14 -6.01
CA SER A 37 -20.74 -1.48 -6.64
C SER A 37 -19.81 -0.27 -6.84
N SER A 38 -20.19 0.92 -6.35
CA SER A 38 -19.45 2.15 -6.57
C SER A 38 -18.07 2.17 -5.88
N HIS A 39 -17.02 2.45 -6.64
CA HIS A 39 -15.69 2.73 -6.09
C HIS A 39 -15.76 3.91 -5.10
N LEU A 40 -14.95 3.87 -4.04
CA LEU A 40 -14.93 4.91 -3.01
C LEU A 40 -13.50 5.39 -2.79
N LEU A 41 -13.20 6.62 -3.21
CA LEU A 41 -11.92 7.26 -2.94
C LEU A 41 -12.08 8.35 -1.88
N LEU A 42 -11.19 8.36 -0.89
CA LEU A 42 -11.29 9.21 0.29
C LEU A 42 -9.96 9.93 0.57
N ASN A 43 -10.06 11.17 1.06
CA ASN A 43 -8.90 11.88 1.55
C ASN A 43 -8.56 11.40 2.96
N VAL A 44 -7.48 10.60 3.07
CA VAL A 44 -7.00 10.02 4.31
C VAL A 44 -5.49 10.09 4.32
N ASP A 45 -4.95 10.70 5.37
CA ASP A 45 -3.53 10.65 5.67
C ASP A 45 -3.25 9.46 6.60
N VAL A 46 -2.61 8.42 6.06
CA VAL A 46 -2.30 7.19 6.82
C VAL A 46 -1.36 7.44 7.99
N ARG A 47 -0.60 8.55 7.98
CA ARG A 47 0.29 8.94 9.10
C ARG A 47 -0.52 9.23 10.37
N LEU A 48 -1.76 9.68 10.23
CA LEU A 48 -2.64 10.04 11.33
C LEU A 48 -3.52 8.85 11.74
N ASN A 49 -3.26 8.31 12.94
CA ASN A 49 -4.01 7.15 13.44
C ASN A 49 -5.53 7.39 13.49
N ASN A 50 -5.97 8.60 13.87
CA ASN A 50 -7.40 8.92 13.96
C ASN A 50 -8.05 8.96 12.57
N SER A 51 -7.36 9.47 11.54
CA SER A 51 -7.89 9.47 10.18
C SER A 51 -8.11 8.05 9.65
N VAL A 52 -7.20 7.12 9.96
CA VAL A 52 -7.37 5.70 9.60
C VAL A 52 -8.47 5.04 10.43
N GLN A 53 -8.61 5.41 11.70
CA GLN A 53 -9.70 4.94 12.55
C GLN A 53 -11.07 5.34 11.99
N ASP A 54 -11.22 6.60 11.57
CA ASP A 54 -12.47 7.11 11.03
C ASP A 54 -12.79 6.51 9.66
N LEU A 55 -11.77 6.24 8.83
CA LEU A 55 -11.91 5.43 7.62
C LEU A 55 -12.48 4.03 7.95
N ALA A 56 -11.90 3.34 8.94
CA ALA A 56 -12.37 2.02 9.32
C ALA A 56 -13.83 2.03 9.81
N LYS A 57 -14.21 3.00 10.66
CA LYS A 57 -15.61 3.19 11.11
C LYS A 57 -16.55 3.41 9.94
N LEU A 58 -16.21 4.30 9.01
CA LEU A 58 -17.01 4.58 7.82
C LEU A 58 -17.24 3.31 6.98
N LEU A 59 -16.22 2.47 6.82
CA LEU A 59 -16.35 1.23 6.05
C LEU A 59 -17.16 0.16 6.80
N VAL A 60 -17.10 0.11 8.13
CA VAL A 60 -18.00 -0.71 8.95
C VAL A 60 -19.45 -0.28 8.73
N GLU A 61 -19.75 1.02 8.86
CA GLU A 61 -21.09 1.57 8.67
C GLU A 61 -21.65 1.28 7.27
N LYS A 62 -20.79 1.39 6.25
CA LYS A 62 -21.15 1.06 4.87
C LYS A 62 -21.17 -0.44 4.57
N LYS A 63 -20.81 -1.31 5.53
CA LYS A 63 -20.66 -2.77 5.35
C LYS A 63 -19.68 -3.13 4.22
N ARG A 64 -18.61 -2.34 4.06
CA ARG A 64 -17.60 -2.43 3.00
C ARG A 64 -16.22 -2.76 3.54
N ILE A 65 -16.14 -3.75 4.43
CA ILE A 65 -14.84 -4.23 4.95
C ILE A 65 -14.06 -4.88 3.80
N PRO A 66 -12.83 -4.44 3.50
CA PRO A 66 -12.06 -4.97 2.39
C PRO A 66 -11.71 -6.46 2.57
N ASP A 67 -11.79 -7.23 1.49
CA ASP A 67 -11.24 -8.60 1.44
C ASP A 67 -9.72 -8.59 1.21
N ILE A 68 -9.23 -7.55 0.51
CA ILE A 68 -7.80 -7.33 0.26
C ILE A 68 -7.45 -5.90 0.64
N ILE A 69 -6.39 -5.74 1.45
CA ILE A 69 -5.79 -4.43 1.77
C ILE A 69 -4.42 -4.36 1.10
N VAL A 70 -4.17 -3.27 0.37
CA VAL A 70 -2.87 -2.99 -0.23
C VAL A 70 -2.30 -1.72 0.37
N ASN A 71 -1.38 -1.87 1.33
CA ASN A 71 -0.68 -0.75 1.95
C ASN A 71 0.42 -0.25 1.00
N ASN A 72 0.02 0.57 0.03
CA ASN A 72 0.88 1.12 -1.02
C ASN A 72 1.52 2.48 -0.69
N ALA A 73 0.87 3.28 0.15
CA ALA A 73 1.36 4.62 0.49
C ALA A 73 2.82 4.57 0.97
N GLY A 74 3.66 5.40 0.39
CA GLY A 74 5.08 5.43 0.73
C GLY A 74 5.79 6.64 0.15
N THR A 75 6.91 6.97 0.77
CA THR A 75 7.81 8.05 0.35
C THR A 75 9.26 7.62 0.56
N ILE A 76 10.17 8.31 -0.14
CA ILE A 76 11.61 8.14 -0.04
C ILE A 76 12.25 9.48 0.33
N ASN A 77 13.40 9.45 0.99
CA ASN A 77 14.21 10.63 1.20
C ASN A 77 14.95 11.01 -0.10
N LYS A 78 15.25 12.29 -0.29
CA LYS A 78 16.25 12.77 -1.23
C LYS A 78 17.58 12.09 -0.96
N ASN A 79 18.30 11.75 -2.02
CA ASN A 79 19.57 11.05 -1.90
C ASN A 79 20.54 11.88 -1.05
N ASN A 80 20.85 11.40 0.14
CA ASN A 80 21.86 12.00 0.99
C ASN A 80 22.45 10.98 1.99
N ILE A 81 23.69 11.20 2.41
CA ILE A 81 24.31 10.40 3.49
C ILE A 81 23.56 10.65 4.80
N LEU A 82 23.45 9.61 5.64
CA LEU A 82 22.47 9.59 6.74
C LEU A 82 22.59 10.78 7.70
N TRP A 83 23.81 11.18 8.07
CA TRP A 83 24.04 12.30 9.01
C TRP A 83 23.80 13.69 8.38
N GLU A 84 23.50 13.77 7.09
CA GLU A 84 23.09 15.00 6.40
C GLU A 84 21.61 14.94 5.96
N VAL A 85 20.90 13.83 6.22
CA VAL A 85 19.45 13.78 6.03
C VAL A 85 18.78 14.61 7.13
N PRO A 86 17.93 15.59 6.79
CA PRO A 86 17.18 16.34 7.79
C PRO A 86 16.27 15.42 8.63
N ALA A 87 16.15 15.72 9.93
CA ALA A 87 15.38 14.89 10.85
C ALA A 87 13.91 14.78 10.42
N GLU A 88 13.31 15.88 9.93
CA GLU A 88 11.94 15.93 9.45
C GLU A 88 11.70 15.05 8.21
N GLU A 89 12.72 14.87 7.38
CA GLU A 89 12.66 14.01 6.20
C GLU A 89 12.73 12.53 6.59
N PHE A 90 13.60 12.20 7.56
CA PHE A 90 13.62 10.89 8.19
C PHE A 90 12.27 10.56 8.82
N ASP A 91 11.72 11.47 9.62
CA ASP A 91 10.42 11.31 10.27
C ASP A 91 9.30 11.11 9.25
N THR A 92 9.29 11.89 8.17
CA THR A 92 8.30 11.73 7.09
C THR A 92 8.34 10.34 6.46
N VAL A 93 9.53 9.77 6.25
CA VAL A 93 9.70 8.40 5.73
C VAL A 93 9.16 7.38 6.73
N ILE A 94 9.51 7.48 8.01
CA ILE A 94 9.06 6.53 9.03
C ILE A 94 7.55 6.63 9.28
N ASP A 95 7.03 7.85 9.38
CA ASP A 95 5.61 8.11 9.62
C ASP A 95 4.75 7.56 8.48
N THR A 96 5.19 7.73 7.24
CA THR A 96 4.44 7.23 6.07
C THR A 96 4.60 5.73 5.91
N ASN A 97 5.84 5.24 5.85
CA ASN A 97 6.13 3.88 5.41
C ASN A 97 5.95 2.84 6.52
N VAL A 98 6.12 3.23 7.79
CA VAL A 98 6.05 2.31 8.94
C VAL A 98 4.81 2.59 9.78
N LYS A 99 4.65 3.81 10.30
CA LYS A 99 3.49 4.14 11.13
C LYS A 99 2.20 4.09 10.33
N GLY A 100 2.21 4.55 9.08
CA GLY A 100 1.06 4.46 8.17
C GLY A 100 0.59 3.02 7.96
N VAL A 101 1.51 2.09 7.69
CA VAL A 101 1.20 0.66 7.61
C VAL A 101 0.65 0.17 8.95
N ALA A 102 1.33 0.45 10.06
CA ALA A 102 0.88 0.01 11.38
C ALA A 102 -0.53 0.53 11.74
N ASN A 103 -0.87 1.76 11.36
CA ASN A 103 -2.20 2.34 11.57
C ASN A 103 -3.27 1.60 10.76
N MET A 104 -3.00 1.30 9.48
CA MET A 104 -3.89 0.49 8.65
C MET A 104 -4.09 -0.91 9.26
N LEU A 105 -3.00 -1.57 9.66
CA LEU A 105 -3.08 -2.89 10.30
C LEU A 105 -3.90 -2.84 11.59
N ARG A 106 -3.65 -1.85 12.46
CA ARG A 106 -4.31 -1.70 13.76
C ARG A 106 -5.84 -1.63 13.66
N HIS A 107 -6.35 -0.90 12.67
CA HIS A 107 -7.80 -0.65 12.57
C HIS A 107 -8.53 -1.66 11.68
N PHE A 108 -7.83 -2.33 10.77
CA PHE A 108 -8.47 -3.29 9.85
C PHE A 108 -8.28 -4.76 10.21
N ILE A 109 -7.16 -5.16 10.82
CA ILE A 109 -6.94 -6.56 11.22
C ILE A 109 -8.06 -7.08 12.13
N PRO A 110 -8.51 -6.36 13.18
CA PRO A 110 -9.60 -6.85 14.03
C PRO A 110 -10.89 -7.15 13.25
N LEU A 111 -11.24 -6.28 12.29
CA LEU A 111 -12.43 -6.42 11.43
C LEU A 111 -12.32 -7.63 10.49
N MET A 112 -11.11 -7.94 10.01
CA MET A 112 -10.85 -9.10 9.16
C MET A 112 -10.81 -10.41 9.97
N ILE A 113 -10.28 -10.37 11.21
CA ILE A 113 -10.25 -11.51 12.14
C ILE A 113 -11.68 -11.96 12.48
N GLU A 114 -12.60 -11.02 12.74
CA GLU A 114 -14.01 -11.33 13.02
C GLU A 114 -14.65 -12.12 11.87
N ARG A 115 -14.28 -11.78 10.63
CA ARG A 115 -14.73 -12.46 9.40
C ARG A 115 -13.92 -13.72 9.07
N LYS A 116 -12.80 -13.97 9.75
CA LYS A 116 -11.81 -15.03 9.46
C LYS A 116 -11.36 -15.05 8.00
N HIS A 117 -11.29 -13.87 7.38
CA HIS A 117 -11.02 -13.73 5.96
C HIS A 117 -10.26 -12.45 5.66
N GLY A 118 -9.22 -12.60 4.83
CA GLY A 118 -8.70 -11.52 4.02
C GLY A 118 -7.19 -11.51 3.88
N ILE A 119 -6.73 -10.76 2.89
CA ILE A 119 -5.33 -10.70 2.45
C ILE A 119 -4.81 -9.29 2.64
N ILE A 120 -3.65 -9.16 3.26
CA ILE A 120 -2.97 -7.88 3.46
C ILE A 120 -1.66 -7.91 2.69
N VAL A 121 -1.44 -6.92 1.84
CA VAL A 121 -0.24 -6.75 1.05
C VAL A 121 0.44 -5.46 1.49
N ASN A 122 1.59 -5.58 2.13
CA ASN A 122 2.43 -4.44 2.48
C ASN A 122 3.47 -4.23 1.38
N LEU A 123 3.47 -3.05 0.74
CA LEU A 123 4.46 -2.76 -0.29
C LEU A 123 5.83 -2.53 0.36
N SER A 124 6.71 -3.50 0.14
CA SER A 124 8.12 -3.49 0.52
C SER A 124 8.96 -2.89 -0.63
N SER A 125 10.20 -3.37 -0.78
CA SER A 125 11.13 -3.05 -1.86
C SER A 125 12.21 -4.13 -1.92
N GLY A 126 12.97 -4.18 -3.02
CA GLY A 126 14.27 -4.88 -3.01
C GLY A 126 15.16 -4.37 -1.86
N TRP A 127 15.10 -3.07 -1.57
CA TRP A 127 15.79 -2.43 -0.45
C TRP A 127 15.11 -2.66 0.93
N GLY A 128 14.05 -3.46 0.99
CA GLY A 128 13.59 -4.06 2.25
C GLY A 128 14.33 -5.36 2.61
N ARG A 129 15.18 -5.85 1.71
CA ARG A 129 15.94 -7.11 1.84
C ARG A 129 17.43 -6.94 1.51
N SER A 130 17.80 -5.77 1.03
CA SER A 130 19.16 -5.31 0.78
C SER A 130 19.27 -3.84 1.20
N ALA A 131 20.37 -3.17 0.90
CA ALA A 131 20.56 -1.76 1.20
C ALA A 131 21.27 -1.04 0.05
N ALA A 132 21.09 0.28 -0.02
CA ALA A 132 21.82 1.17 -0.91
C ALA A 132 22.24 2.43 -0.15
N ALA A 133 23.38 3.01 -0.56
CA ALA A 133 23.84 4.28 -0.02
C ALA A 133 22.84 5.40 -0.36
N GLN A 134 22.86 6.46 0.44
CA GLN A 134 22.07 7.68 0.27
C GLN A 134 20.54 7.57 0.46
N VAL A 135 20.02 6.36 0.69
CA VAL A 135 18.59 6.08 0.91
C VAL A 135 18.37 5.30 2.22
N ALA A 136 19.22 5.54 3.21
CA ALA A 136 19.22 4.81 4.48
C ALA A 136 17.86 4.87 5.23
N PRO A 137 17.17 6.03 5.37
CA PRO A 137 15.85 6.09 6.00
C PRO A 137 14.83 5.18 5.28
N TYR A 138 14.82 5.21 3.95
CA TYR A 138 13.93 4.37 3.15
C TYR A 138 14.24 2.88 3.32
N CYS A 139 15.52 2.49 3.22
CA CYS A 139 15.94 1.09 3.45
C CYS A 139 15.48 0.62 4.84
N ALA A 140 15.77 1.41 5.89
CA ALA A 140 15.34 1.09 7.25
C ALA A 140 13.81 0.91 7.33
N SER A 141 13.03 1.81 6.70
CA SER A 141 11.58 1.70 6.68
C SER A 141 11.05 0.44 5.98
N LYS A 142 11.69 0.00 4.88
CA LYS A 142 11.28 -1.19 4.14
C LYS A 142 11.70 -2.48 4.83
N TRP A 143 12.85 -2.49 5.51
CA TRP A 143 13.21 -3.56 6.44
C TRP A 143 12.22 -3.66 7.60
N ALA A 144 11.76 -2.53 8.15
CA ALA A 144 10.72 -2.51 9.18
C ALA A 144 9.39 -3.09 8.66
N VAL A 145 8.98 -2.77 7.43
CA VAL A 145 7.78 -3.36 6.79
C VAL A 145 7.90 -4.88 6.63
N GLU A 146 9.05 -5.39 6.24
CA GLU A 146 9.32 -6.83 6.13
C GLU A 146 9.25 -7.52 7.49
N GLY A 147 9.88 -6.93 8.51
CA GLY A 147 9.83 -7.42 9.89
C GLY A 147 8.41 -7.41 10.46
N LEU A 148 7.70 -6.30 10.31
CA LEU A 148 6.32 -6.12 10.78
C LEU A 148 5.39 -7.14 10.13
N THR A 149 5.47 -7.31 8.81
CA THR A 149 4.71 -8.32 8.07
C THR A 149 4.92 -9.71 8.67
N ARG A 150 6.17 -10.13 8.87
CA ARG A 150 6.49 -11.48 9.39
C ARG A 150 6.02 -11.66 10.83
N ALA A 151 6.12 -10.63 11.66
CA ALA A 151 5.63 -10.67 13.03
C ALA A 151 4.10 -10.82 13.07
N VAL A 152 3.38 -9.95 12.37
CA VAL A 152 1.90 -10.00 12.30
C VAL A 152 1.40 -11.30 11.70
N ALA A 153 2.10 -11.88 10.72
CA ALA A 153 1.75 -13.18 10.15
C ALA A 153 1.67 -14.30 11.21
N LYS A 154 2.43 -14.20 12.31
CA LYS A 154 2.38 -15.15 13.43
C LYS A 154 1.18 -14.93 14.36
N GLU A 155 0.53 -13.77 14.26
CA GLU A 155 -0.60 -13.37 15.10
C GLU A 155 -1.96 -13.58 14.39
N LEU A 156 -1.96 -13.73 13.06
CA LEU A 156 -3.19 -13.87 12.27
C LEU A 156 -3.90 -15.21 12.49
N SER A 157 -5.23 -15.18 12.41
CA SER A 157 -6.07 -16.37 12.43
C SER A 157 -6.02 -17.14 11.10
N SER A 158 -6.42 -18.41 11.13
CA SER A 158 -6.55 -19.23 9.93
C SER A 158 -7.51 -18.59 8.92
N GLY A 159 -7.16 -18.66 7.63
CA GLY A 159 -7.98 -18.08 6.55
C GLY A 159 -7.56 -16.66 6.13
N MET A 160 -6.57 -16.09 6.80
CA MET A 160 -5.97 -14.80 6.46
C MET A 160 -4.52 -14.95 6.02
N ALA A 161 -4.01 -13.96 5.30
CA ALA A 161 -2.58 -13.81 5.04
C ALA A 161 -2.16 -12.34 5.10
N ILE A 162 -0.92 -12.12 5.53
CA ILE A 162 -0.21 -10.87 5.32
C ILE A 162 1.12 -11.15 4.62
N VAL A 163 1.42 -10.40 3.56
CA VAL A 163 2.64 -10.57 2.76
C VAL A 163 3.36 -9.24 2.57
N ALA A 164 4.68 -9.32 2.42
CA ALA A 164 5.50 -8.20 1.99
C ALA A 164 5.76 -8.36 0.49
N LEU A 165 5.41 -7.35 -0.31
CA LEU A 165 5.53 -7.40 -1.75
C LEU A 165 6.48 -6.32 -2.25
N SER A 166 7.58 -6.72 -2.87
CA SER A 166 8.46 -5.82 -3.61
C SER A 166 7.89 -5.59 -5.01
N PRO A 167 7.65 -4.34 -5.44
CA PRO A 167 7.18 -4.05 -6.78
C PRO A 167 8.29 -4.18 -7.85
N GLY A 168 9.55 -4.29 -7.44
CA GLY A 168 10.69 -4.05 -8.33
C GLY A 168 10.94 -2.55 -8.54
N VAL A 169 11.68 -2.21 -9.60
CA VAL A 169 12.01 -0.81 -9.94
C VAL A 169 11.02 -0.33 -11.00
N ILE A 170 10.17 0.64 -10.64
CA ILE A 170 9.03 1.11 -11.45
C ILE A 170 9.16 2.62 -11.68
N HIS A 171 9.00 3.05 -12.93
CA HIS A 171 9.12 4.47 -13.31
C HIS A 171 7.97 5.29 -12.74
N THR A 172 8.20 5.87 -11.57
CA THR A 172 7.27 6.73 -10.82
C THR A 172 7.92 8.07 -10.50
N GLU A 173 7.13 9.08 -10.12
CA GLU A 173 7.64 10.36 -9.60
C GLU A 173 8.64 10.14 -8.44
N MET A 174 8.38 9.13 -7.59
CA MET A 174 9.26 8.73 -6.49
C MET A 174 10.57 8.07 -6.96
N LEU A 175 10.56 7.32 -8.06
CA LEU A 175 11.80 6.77 -8.61
C LEU A 175 12.63 7.89 -9.26
N GLU A 176 11.98 8.79 -10.00
CA GLU A 176 12.63 9.95 -10.62
C GLU A 176 13.37 10.81 -9.59
N SER A 177 12.82 10.99 -8.39
CA SER A 177 13.49 11.76 -7.34
C SER A 177 14.83 11.17 -6.87
N CYS A 178 15.06 9.87 -7.09
CA CYS A 178 16.25 9.17 -6.61
C CYS A 178 17.18 8.70 -7.73
N PHE A 179 16.64 8.38 -8.91
CA PHE A 179 17.38 7.87 -10.07
C PHE A 179 17.55 8.92 -11.17
N GLY A 180 16.91 10.08 -11.03
CA GLY A 180 16.96 11.17 -11.99
C GLY A 180 16.55 10.70 -13.38
N SER A 181 17.32 11.12 -14.38
CA SER A 181 17.06 10.77 -15.77
C SER A 181 17.09 9.27 -16.04
N THR A 182 17.74 8.43 -15.24
CA THR A 182 17.78 6.98 -15.51
C THR A 182 16.48 6.25 -15.20
N ALA A 183 15.50 6.90 -14.53
CA ALA A 183 14.24 6.27 -14.17
C ALA A 183 13.41 5.79 -15.38
N HIS A 184 13.57 6.42 -16.56
CA HIS A 184 12.78 6.11 -17.76
C HIS A 184 13.07 4.73 -18.38
N VAL A 185 14.18 4.08 -18.00
CA VAL A 185 14.53 2.74 -18.54
C VAL A 185 13.69 1.63 -17.89
N TYR A 186 12.98 1.95 -16.81
CA TYR A 186 12.18 1.01 -16.05
C TYR A 186 10.71 1.02 -16.51
N PRO A 187 9.98 -0.10 -16.34
CA PRO A 187 8.59 -0.18 -16.76
C PRO A 187 7.73 0.84 -16.00
N LYS A 188 6.72 1.35 -16.70
CA LYS A 188 5.74 2.28 -16.14
C LYS A 188 4.66 1.55 -15.31
N PRO A 189 3.94 2.27 -14.42
CA PRO A 189 2.91 1.66 -13.57
C PRO A 189 1.80 0.95 -14.35
N ASP A 190 1.42 1.44 -15.53
CA ASP A 190 0.40 0.83 -16.39
C ASP A 190 0.83 -0.54 -16.97
N GLN A 191 2.13 -0.74 -17.17
CA GLN A 191 2.71 -2.01 -17.60
C GLN A 191 2.87 -2.99 -16.42
N TRP A 192 3.17 -2.48 -15.23
CA TRP A 192 3.37 -3.27 -14.02
C TRP A 192 2.06 -3.69 -13.36
N ALA A 193 1.08 -2.78 -13.27
CA ALA A 193 -0.15 -2.98 -12.52
C ALA A 193 -0.97 -4.22 -12.93
N PRO A 194 -1.06 -4.63 -14.22
CA PRO A 194 -1.71 -5.88 -14.59
C PRO A 194 -1.03 -7.12 -14.01
N ARG A 195 0.31 -7.14 -13.92
CA ARG A 195 1.07 -8.25 -13.33
C ARG A 195 0.85 -8.30 -11.83
N ALA A 196 1.03 -7.15 -11.16
CA ALA A 196 0.80 -7.01 -9.73
C ALA A 196 -0.63 -7.39 -9.34
N ALA A 197 -1.64 -6.91 -10.08
CA ALA A 197 -3.03 -7.25 -9.83
C ALA A 197 -3.29 -8.75 -9.96
N THR A 198 -2.67 -9.43 -10.94
CA THR A 198 -2.81 -10.88 -11.11
C THR A 198 -2.22 -11.62 -9.92
N MET A 199 -1.02 -11.23 -9.51
CA MET A 199 -0.36 -11.84 -8.35
C MET A 199 -1.18 -11.63 -7.08
N ILE A 200 -1.57 -10.38 -6.77
CA ILE A 200 -2.33 -10.03 -5.56
C ILE A 200 -3.67 -10.76 -5.50
N LEU A 201 -4.41 -10.86 -6.62
CA LEU A 201 -5.70 -11.53 -6.66
C LEU A 201 -5.60 -13.06 -6.52
N ASN A 202 -4.42 -13.64 -6.76
CA ASN A 202 -4.17 -15.07 -6.62
C ASN A 202 -3.56 -15.46 -5.27
N LEU A 203 -3.29 -14.48 -4.37
CA LEU A 203 -2.79 -14.77 -3.03
C LEU A 203 -3.86 -15.49 -2.20
N THR A 204 -3.39 -16.40 -1.36
CA THR A 204 -4.23 -17.21 -0.47
C THR A 204 -3.68 -17.19 0.96
N SER A 205 -4.40 -17.81 1.89
CA SER A 205 -3.91 -18.00 3.27
C SER A 205 -2.62 -18.82 3.36
N ALA A 206 -2.28 -19.60 2.32
CA ALA A 206 -1.02 -20.36 2.26
C ALA A 206 0.21 -19.45 2.09
N ASP A 207 0.02 -18.22 1.62
CA ASP A 207 1.10 -17.26 1.39
C ASP A 207 1.44 -16.45 2.66
N ASN A 208 0.77 -16.70 3.79
CA ASN A 208 0.93 -15.90 5.01
C ASN A 208 2.40 -15.81 5.47
N GLY A 209 2.89 -14.58 5.65
CA GLY A 209 4.27 -14.27 6.05
C GLY A 209 5.28 -14.28 4.90
N ALA A 210 4.85 -14.51 3.66
CA ALA A 210 5.74 -14.53 2.51
C ALA A 210 6.34 -13.15 2.20
N SER A 211 7.53 -13.21 1.59
CA SER A 211 8.31 -12.05 1.14
C SER A 211 8.50 -12.19 -0.37
N LEU A 212 7.66 -11.49 -1.13
CA LEU A 212 7.39 -11.72 -2.55
C LEU A 212 7.94 -10.59 -3.43
N THR A 213 8.06 -10.85 -4.73
CA THR A 213 8.43 -9.84 -5.75
C THR A 213 7.54 -10.03 -6.97
N VAL A 214 7.08 -8.91 -7.55
CA VAL A 214 6.29 -8.89 -8.81
C VAL A 214 7.20 -8.96 -10.03
#